data_AF-A0A956LXK3-F1
#
_entry.id   AF-A0A956LXK3-F1
#
_cell.length_a   1.000
_cell.length_b   1.000
_cell.length_c   1.000
_cell.angle_alpha   90.00
_cell.angle_beta   90.00
_cell.angle_gamma   90.00
#
_symmetry.space_group_name_H-M   'P 1'
#
loop_
_entity.id
_entity.type
_entity.pdbx_description
1 polymer ?
#
loop_
_entity_poly.entity_id
_entity_poly.type
_entity_poly.pdbx_seq_one_letter_code
_entity_poly.pdbx_strand_id
1 'polypeptide(L)'
;PRTWIKRLSLIALAMVIIQGIMGGLRVTGRFTTSTSPTDTAPNLTLALVHGVFGQVFFATMVALAVFCSPAWREPARAVGSADARKEQNLSALLVLGLVVQLVLGAFVRHTSAGLHLHLTMAGLVIVLALVVGMRAAHLHEQVPRVRQLGRWLVNLIGVQLLLGIAALLALVYDQDAVRPPAYEVTLVTAHQVTGALLLATSVMLALWTRRLLARADAT
;
A
#
# COMPACT_ATOMS: atom_id res chain seq x y z
N PRO A 1 -19.71 -15.88 -13.60
CA PRO A 1 -18.55 -15.15 -13.00
C PRO A 1 -17.22 -15.66 -13.54
N ARG A 2 -16.32 -14.76 -13.98
CA ARG A 2 -14.99 -15.15 -14.49
C ARG A 2 -14.24 -15.96 -13.42
N THR A 3 -13.70 -17.11 -13.78
CA THR A 3 -13.05 -18.08 -12.86
C THR A 3 -11.90 -17.47 -12.06
N TRP A 4 -11.15 -16.53 -12.64
CA TRP A 4 -10.07 -15.84 -11.94
C TRP A 4 -10.55 -14.90 -10.83
N ILE A 5 -11.72 -14.27 -10.96
CA ILE A 5 -12.30 -13.43 -9.89
C ILE A 5 -12.65 -14.31 -8.70
N LYS A 6 -13.27 -15.48 -8.94
CA LYS A 6 -13.58 -16.45 -7.87
C LYS A 6 -12.31 -16.88 -7.12
N ARG A 7 -11.22 -17.17 -7.86
CA ARG A 7 -9.92 -17.52 -7.26
C ARG A 7 -9.36 -16.37 -6.42
N LEU A 8 -9.40 -15.13 -6.92
CA LEU A 8 -8.93 -13.97 -6.17
C LEU A 8 -9.77 -13.72 -4.90
N SER A 9 -11.09 -13.94 -4.95
CA SER A 9 -11.96 -13.88 -3.77
C SER A 9 -11.63 -14.96 -2.74
N LEU A 10 -11.33 -16.19 -3.18
CA LEU A 10 -10.87 -17.25 -2.29
C LEU A 10 -9.52 -16.93 -1.66
N ILE A 11 -8.59 -16.34 -2.43
CA ILE A 11 -7.32 -15.85 -1.91
C ILE A 11 -7.56 -14.77 -0.84
N ALA A 12 -8.43 -13.79 -1.11
CA ALA A 12 -8.75 -12.74 -0.14
C ALA A 12 -9.40 -13.32 1.14
N LEU A 13 -10.25 -14.33 1.03
CA LEU A 13 -10.81 -15.05 2.18
C LEU A 13 -9.71 -15.75 2.99
N ALA A 14 -8.81 -16.47 2.33
CA ALA A 14 -7.67 -17.10 3.02
C ALA A 14 -6.78 -16.05 3.70
N MET A 15 -6.53 -14.92 3.03
CA MET A 15 -5.76 -13.80 3.57
C MET A 15 -6.38 -13.25 4.86
N VAL A 16 -7.69 -12.97 4.88
CA VAL A 16 -8.32 -12.40 6.09
C VAL A 16 -8.35 -13.39 7.26
N ILE A 17 -8.51 -14.69 6.98
CA ILE A 17 -8.43 -15.74 8.01
C ILE A 17 -7.01 -15.78 8.61
N ILE A 18 -5.99 -15.85 7.75
CA ILE A 18 -4.59 -15.84 8.19
C ILE A 18 -4.27 -14.55 8.97
N GLN A 19 -4.80 -13.40 8.52
CA GLN A 19 -4.69 -12.14 9.24
C GLN A 19 -5.31 -12.17 10.64
N GLY A 20 -6.52 -12.71 10.78
CA GLY A 20 -7.20 -12.85 12.07
C GLY A 20 -6.40 -13.73 13.03
N ILE A 21 -5.89 -14.86 12.53
CA ILE A 21 -5.03 -15.76 13.32
C ILE A 21 -3.75 -15.04 13.77
N MET A 22 -3.00 -14.44 12.84
CA MET A 22 -1.77 -13.70 13.18
C MET A 22 -2.06 -12.52 14.12
N GLY A 23 -3.21 -11.86 13.98
CA GLY A 23 -3.66 -10.76 14.83
C GLY A 23 -3.81 -11.15 16.29
N GLY A 24 -4.39 -12.33 16.57
CA GLY A 24 -4.45 -12.89 17.92
C GLY A 24 -3.06 -13.32 18.42
N LEU A 25 -2.36 -14.10 17.60
CA LEU A 25 -1.06 -14.68 17.97
C LEU A 25 0.04 -13.64 18.18
N ARG A 26 -0.01 -12.47 17.53
CA ARG A 26 0.97 -11.40 17.80
C ARG A 26 0.85 -10.81 19.21
N VAL A 27 -0.30 -10.96 19.86
CA VAL A 27 -0.53 -10.49 21.24
C VAL A 27 -0.22 -11.59 22.25
N THR A 28 -0.65 -12.82 21.97
CA THR A 28 -0.53 -13.94 22.90
C THR A 28 0.77 -14.74 22.76
N GLY A 29 1.42 -14.67 21.59
CA GLY A 29 2.63 -15.42 21.23
C GLY A 29 2.37 -16.88 20.82
N ARG A 30 1.25 -17.46 21.27
CA ARG A 30 0.82 -18.84 21.03
C ARG A 30 -0.71 -18.94 21.06
N PHE A 31 -1.26 -20.06 20.59
CA PHE A 31 -2.69 -20.34 20.76
C PHE A 31 -3.01 -20.54 22.24
N THR A 32 -3.89 -19.71 22.77
CA THR A 32 -4.33 -19.75 24.16
C THR A 32 -5.67 -19.07 24.31
N THR A 33 -6.45 -19.49 25.30
CA THR A 33 -7.66 -18.80 25.78
C THR A 33 -7.42 -18.02 27.06
N SER A 34 -6.21 -18.09 27.63
CA SER A 34 -5.82 -17.33 28.82
C SER A 34 -5.70 -15.84 28.48
N THR A 35 -6.31 -15.00 29.31
CA THR A 35 -6.17 -13.54 29.28
C THR A 35 -5.18 -13.05 30.33
N SER A 36 -4.51 -13.96 31.06
CA SER A 36 -3.51 -13.59 32.05
C SER A 36 -2.26 -13.00 31.37
N PRO A 37 -1.75 -11.85 31.84
CA PRO A 37 -0.48 -11.29 31.37
C PRO A 37 0.72 -12.21 31.60
N THR A 38 0.63 -13.17 32.54
CA THR A 38 1.71 -14.15 32.79
C THR A 38 1.82 -15.22 31.71
N ASP A 39 0.72 -15.48 31.00
CA ASP A 39 0.61 -16.59 30.05
C ASP A 39 0.70 -16.15 28.58
N THR A 40 0.74 -14.83 28.37
CA THR A 40 0.73 -14.15 27.07
C THR A 40 1.97 -13.27 26.93
N ALA A 41 2.58 -13.30 25.75
CA ALA A 41 3.72 -12.44 25.43
C ALA A 41 3.62 -11.97 23.97
N PRO A 42 3.84 -10.67 23.68
CA PRO A 42 3.83 -10.17 22.31
C PRO A 42 4.86 -10.88 21.44
N ASN A 43 4.49 -11.22 20.21
CA ASN A 43 5.41 -11.79 19.23
C ASN A 43 5.70 -10.76 18.14
N LEU A 44 6.92 -10.24 18.13
CA LEU A 44 7.35 -9.16 17.25
C LEU A 44 7.31 -9.54 15.77
N THR A 45 7.78 -10.75 15.44
CA THR A 45 7.77 -11.26 14.08
C THR A 45 6.34 -11.36 13.54
N LEU A 46 5.41 -11.87 14.36
CA LEU A 46 4.01 -11.92 13.98
C LEU A 46 3.39 -10.52 13.86
N ALA A 47 3.77 -9.56 14.70
CA ALA A 47 3.29 -8.19 14.60
C ALA A 47 3.73 -7.52 13.29
N LEU A 48 5.00 -7.69 12.90
CA LEU A 48 5.54 -7.20 11.63
C LEU A 48 4.83 -7.85 10.45
N VAL A 49 4.79 -9.18 10.39
CA VAL A 49 4.17 -9.92 9.27
C VAL A 49 2.67 -9.60 9.18
N HIS A 50 1.97 -9.54 10.32
CA HIS A 50 0.57 -9.16 10.38
C HIS A 50 0.35 -7.76 9.83
N GLY A 51 1.12 -6.77 10.28
CA GLY A 51 0.99 -5.37 9.84
C GLY A 51 1.26 -5.18 8.35
N VAL A 52 2.25 -5.89 7.80
CA VAL A 52 2.54 -5.89 6.36
C VAL A 52 1.39 -6.51 5.58
N PHE A 53 0.98 -7.71 5.98
CA PHE A 53 0.02 -8.51 5.26
C PHE A 53 -1.39 -7.90 5.32
N GLY A 54 -1.75 -7.19 6.40
CA GLY A 54 -3.02 -6.47 6.50
C GLY A 54 -3.16 -5.38 5.43
N GLN A 55 -2.08 -4.66 5.12
CA GLN A 55 -2.07 -3.65 4.08
C GLN A 55 -2.10 -4.26 2.66
N VAL A 56 -1.42 -5.40 2.45
CA VAL A 56 -1.51 -6.16 1.18
C VAL A 56 -2.93 -6.71 0.99
N PHE A 57 -3.55 -7.21 2.06
CA PHE A 57 -4.95 -7.64 2.05
C PHE A 57 -5.88 -6.48 1.67
N PHE A 58 -5.70 -5.30 2.28
CA PHE A 58 -6.46 -4.11 1.91
C PHE A 58 -6.32 -3.76 0.42
N ALA A 59 -5.11 -3.75 -0.13
CA ALA A 59 -4.89 -3.51 -1.55
C ALA A 59 -5.55 -4.57 -2.45
N THR A 60 -5.55 -5.85 -2.04
CA THR A 60 -6.27 -6.94 -2.72
C THR A 60 -7.79 -6.71 -2.70
N MET A 61 -8.35 -6.25 -1.57
CA MET A 61 -9.77 -5.91 -1.47
C MET A 61 -10.14 -4.74 -2.40
N VAL A 62 -9.28 -3.73 -2.50
CA VAL A 62 -9.46 -2.62 -3.45
C VAL A 62 -9.41 -3.12 -4.89
N ALA A 63 -8.48 -4.03 -5.23
CA ALA A 63 -8.45 -4.64 -6.56
C ALA A 63 -9.74 -5.41 -6.88
N LEU A 64 -10.26 -6.20 -5.93
CA LEU A 64 -11.55 -6.89 -6.07
C LEU A 64 -12.70 -5.89 -6.26
N ALA A 65 -12.73 -4.82 -5.48
CA ALA A 65 -13.74 -3.76 -5.62
C ALA A 65 -13.69 -3.13 -7.02
N VAL A 66 -12.49 -2.86 -7.55
CA VAL A 66 -12.30 -2.41 -8.94
C VAL A 66 -12.90 -3.41 -9.91
N PHE A 67 -12.56 -4.70 -9.81
CA PHE A 67 -13.07 -5.73 -10.74
C PHE A 67 -14.58 -5.94 -10.69
N CYS A 68 -15.20 -5.72 -9.52
CA CYS A 68 -16.63 -5.81 -9.33
C CYS A 68 -17.39 -4.53 -9.69
N SER A 69 -16.70 -3.40 -9.82
CA SER A 69 -17.33 -2.11 -10.12
C SER A 69 -18.04 -2.09 -11.49
N PRO A 70 -19.17 -1.37 -11.64
CA PRO A 70 -19.84 -1.19 -12.94
C PRO A 70 -18.86 -0.65 -13.99
N ALA A 71 -18.08 0.33 -13.56
CA ALA A 71 -16.93 0.91 -14.22
C ALA A 71 -16.00 -0.12 -14.90
N TRP A 72 -15.73 -1.27 -14.29
CA TRP A 72 -14.88 -2.34 -14.84
C TRP A 72 -15.62 -3.32 -15.76
N ARG A 73 -16.93 -3.42 -15.60
CA ARG A 73 -17.78 -4.38 -16.32
C ARG A 73 -18.32 -3.83 -17.64
N GLU A 74 -18.51 -2.52 -17.72
CA GLU A 74 -18.95 -1.83 -18.94
C GLU A 74 -17.96 -2.07 -20.10
N PRO A 75 -18.43 -2.23 -21.34
CA PRO A 75 -17.56 -2.24 -22.50
C PRO A 75 -16.76 -0.93 -22.55
N ALA A 76 -15.43 -1.05 -22.53
CA ALA A 76 -14.52 0.08 -22.67
C ALA A 76 -13.55 -0.24 -23.79
N ARG A 77 -13.45 0.64 -24.79
CA ARG A 77 -12.40 0.57 -25.81
C ARG A 77 -11.13 1.15 -25.20
N ALA A 78 -10.05 0.37 -25.22
CA ALA A 78 -8.75 0.88 -24.83
C ALA A 78 -8.31 1.99 -25.79
N VAL A 79 -7.74 3.05 -25.24
CA VAL A 79 -7.20 4.19 -26.00
C VAL A 79 -5.77 3.85 -26.41
N GLY A 80 -5.46 4.07 -27.68
CA GLY A 80 -4.11 3.87 -28.21
C GLY A 80 -3.13 4.87 -27.59
N SER A 81 -2.02 4.38 -27.05
CA SER A 81 -0.94 5.19 -26.49
C SER A 81 0.40 4.56 -26.80
N ALA A 82 1.34 5.38 -27.31
CA ALA A 82 2.72 4.96 -27.53
C ALA A 82 3.42 4.55 -26.22
N ASP A 83 3.03 5.18 -25.11
CA ASP A 83 3.61 4.96 -23.78
C ASP A 83 2.92 3.82 -22.99
N ALA A 84 1.90 3.15 -23.54
CA ALA A 84 1.05 2.21 -22.79
C ALA A 84 1.83 1.18 -21.96
N ARG A 85 2.87 0.55 -22.54
CA ARG A 85 3.69 -0.44 -21.80
C ARG A 85 4.58 0.20 -20.74
N LYS A 86 5.10 1.39 -21.01
CA LYS A 86 5.91 2.13 -20.05
C LYS A 86 5.07 2.45 -18.82
N GLU A 87 3.84 2.93 -18.99
CA GLU A 87 2.92 3.20 -17.88
C GLU A 87 2.57 1.95 -17.09
N GLN A 88 2.30 0.83 -17.77
CA GLN A 88 1.98 -0.44 -17.12
C GLN A 88 3.17 -0.98 -16.30
N ASN A 89 4.38 -0.88 -16.83
CA ASN A 89 5.60 -1.33 -16.17
C ASN A 89 5.98 -0.44 -15.00
N LEU A 90 5.93 0.90 -15.18
CA LEU A 90 6.22 1.84 -14.10
C LEU A 90 5.19 1.73 -12.97
N SER A 91 3.90 1.57 -13.28
CA SER A 91 2.86 1.34 -12.27
C SER A 91 3.10 0.02 -11.50
N ALA A 92 3.55 -1.04 -12.19
CA ALA A 92 3.89 -2.32 -11.55
C ALA A 92 5.12 -2.18 -10.64
N LEU A 93 6.16 -1.50 -11.12
CA LEU A 93 7.38 -1.24 -10.37
C LEU A 93 7.09 -0.39 -9.13
N LEU A 94 6.19 0.59 -9.23
CA LEU A 94 5.76 1.40 -8.09
C LEU A 94 5.05 0.55 -7.02
N VAL A 95 4.13 -0.34 -7.42
CA VAL A 95 3.48 -1.27 -6.49
C VAL A 95 4.52 -2.12 -5.77
N LEU A 96 5.50 -2.68 -6.49
CA LEU A 96 6.59 -3.44 -5.88
C LEU A 96 7.42 -2.60 -4.91
N GLY A 97 7.81 -1.39 -5.32
CA GLY A 97 8.57 -0.46 -4.49
C GLY A 97 7.84 -0.07 -3.21
N LEU A 98 6.53 0.17 -3.28
CA LEU A 98 5.68 0.46 -2.12
C LEU A 98 5.56 -0.74 -1.18
N VAL A 99 5.47 -1.97 -1.70
CA VAL A 99 5.48 -3.18 -0.86
C VAL A 99 6.80 -3.33 -0.12
N VAL A 100 7.93 -3.10 -0.79
CA VAL A 100 9.26 -3.10 -0.14
C VAL A 100 9.33 -2.02 0.93
N GLN A 101 8.88 -0.79 0.61
CA GLN A 101 8.87 0.33 1.55
C GLN A 101 8.03 0.05 2.79
N LEU A 102 6.89 -0.60 2.61
CA LEU A 102 5.97 -1.01 3.65
C LEU A 102 6.59 -2.07 4.58
N VAL A 103 7.31 -3.04 4.04
CA VAL A 103 8.08 -4.02 4.84
C VAL A 103 9.16 -3.32 5.66
N LEU A 104 9.92 -2.41 5.05
CA LEU A 104 10.95 -1.63 5.75
C LEU A 104 10.34 -0.74 6.84
N GLY A 105 9.21 -0.10 6.58
CA GLY A 105 8.51 0.73 7.57
C GLY A 105 7.98 -0.08 8.75
N ALA A 106 7.43 -1.27 8.49
CA ALA A 106 7.03 -2.20 9.55
C ALA A 106 8.23 -2.69 10.36
N PHE A 107 9.38 -2.94 9.70
CA PHE A 107 10.61 -3.29 10.38
C PHE A 107 11.09 -2.18 11.32
N VAL A 108 11.20 -0.94 10.83
CA VAL A 108 11.57 0.24 11.65
C VAL A 108 10.66 0.38 12.87
N ARG A 109 9.35 0.28 12.69
CA ARG A 109 8.37 0.43 13.78
C ARG A 109 8.52 -0.62 14.88
N HIS A 110 8.97 -1.83 14.53
CA HIS A 110 8.99 -2.97 15.43
C HIS A 110 10.37 -3.23 16.03
N THR A 111 11.45 -2.92 15.31
CA THR A 111 12.83 -3.21 15.77
C THR A 111 13.62 -1.95 16.11
N SER A 112 13.09 -0.76 15.79
CA SER A 112 13.81 0.52 15.84
C SER A 112 15.11 0.53 15.03
N ALA A 113 15.28 -0.44 14.12
CA ALA A 113 16.46 -0.60 13.27
C ALA A 113 16.11 -0.37 11.79
N GLY A 114 17.14 -0.12 10.98
CA GLY A 114 16.98 0.02 9.53
C GLY A 114 16.40 1.37 9.07
N LEU A 115 16.38 2.39 9.93
CA LEU A 115 15.85 3.73 9.58
C LEU A 115 16.52 4.31 8.32
N HIS A 116 17.85 4.27 8.23
CA HIS A 116 18.56 4.79 7.05
C HIS A 116 18.16 4.08 5.75
N LEU A 117 17.97 2.76 5.80
CA LEU A 117 17.52 1.97 4.65
C LEU A 117 16.09 2.35 4.27
N HIS A 118 15.20 2.50 5.26
CA HIS A 118 13.83 2.95 5.04
C HIS A 118 13.75 4.34 4.42
N LEU A 119 14.55 5.31 4.89
CA LEU A 119 14.61 6.67 4.36
C LEU A 119 15.20 6.72 2.93
N THR A 120 16.26 5.95 2.68
CA THR A 120 16.87 5.88 1.34
C THR A 120 15.89 5.30 0.33
N MET A 121 15.24 4.19 0.68
CA MET A 121 14.20 3.58 -0.16
C MET A 121 12.98 4.50 -0.30
N ALA A 122 12.60 5.26 0.74
CA ALA A 122 11.54 6.25 0.66
C ALA A 122 11.81 7.27 -0.44
N GLY A 123 13.04 7.81 -0.50
CA GLY A 123 13.44 8.77 -1.54
C GLY A 123 13.27 8.20 -2.95
N LEU A 124 13.74 6.97 -3.18
CA LEU A 124 13.59 6.29 -4.47
C LEU A 124 12.12 6.05 -4.85
N VAL A 125 11.31 5.59 -3.90
CA VAL A 125 9.89 5.32 -4.11
C VAL A 125 9.12 6.62 -4.34
N ILE A 126 9.44 7.71 -3.64
CA ILE A 126 8.83 9.03 -3.85
C ILE A 126 9.11 9.53 -5.27
N VAL A 127 10.36 9.47 -5.74
CA VAL A 127 10.70 9.88 -7.11
C VAL A 127 9.92 9.05 -8.13
N LEU A 128 9.90 7.73 -7.97
CA LEU A 128 9.13 6.85 -8.86
C LEU A 128 7.62 7.16 -8.81
N ALA A 129 7.07 7.37 -7.63
CA ALA A 129 5.66 7.67 -7.42
C ALA A 129 5.26 9.02 -8.02
N LEU A 130 6.12 10.04 -7.92
CA LEU A 130 5.93 11.34 -8.56
C LEU A 130 5.98 11.22 -10.08
N VAL A 131 6.95 10.48 -10.63
CA VAL A 131 7.03 10.24 -12.08
C VAL A 131 5.76 9.55 -12.58
N VAL A 132 5.33 8.46 -11.92
CA VAL A 132 4.12 7.72 -12.29
C VAL A 132 2.86 8.58 -12.13
N GLY A 133 2.72 9.28 -11.00
CA GLY A 133 1.56 10.11 -10.69
C GLY A 133 1.41 11.29 -11.64
N MET A 134 2.51 12.01 -11.91
CA MET A 134 2.52 13.16 -12.83
C MET A 134 2.26 12.73 -14.27
N ARG A 135 2.85 11.63 -14.74
CA ARG A 135 2.58 11.08 -16.07
C ARG A 135 1.11 10.67 -16.21
N ALA A 136 0.58 9.94 -15.24
CA ALA A 136 -0.82 9.55 -15.21
C ALA A 136 -1.77 10.77 -15.20
N ALA A 137 -1.41 11.83 -14.47
CA ALA A 137 -2.19 13.05 -14.34
C ALA A 137 -2.19 13.95 -15.60
N HIS A 138 -1.15 13.90 -16.43
CA HIS A 138 -0.98 14.88 -17.53
C HIS A 138 -0.92 14.26 -18.93
N LEU A 139 -0.48 13.02 -19.09
CA LEU A 139 -0.27 12.41 -20.43
C LEU A 139 -1.48 11.64 -20.98
N HIS A 140 -2.54 11.46 -20.18
CA HIS A 140 -3.69 10.63 -20.53
C HIS A 140 -5.02 11.37 -20.38
N GLU A 141 -5.11 12.55 -21.00
CA GLU A 141 -6.31 13.40 -20.94
C GLU A 141 -7.60 12.69 -21.39
N GLN A 142 -7.47 11.79 -22.37
CA GLN A 142 -8.58 11.00 -22.91
C GLN A 142 -9.05 9.89 -21.96
N VAL A 143 -8.36 9.66 -20.83
CA VAL A 143 -8.65 8.59 -19.87
C VAL A 143 -8.83 9.18 -18.45
N PRO A 144 -10.00 9.77 -18.14
CA PRO A 144 -10.21 10.54 -16.91
C PRO A 144 -9.90 9.80 -15.60
N ARG A 145 -10.13 8.47 -15.57
CA ARG A 145 -9.84 7.64 -14.38
C ARG A 145 -8.34 7.54 -14.10
N VAL A 146 -7.51 7.34 -15.12
CA VAL A 146 -6.04 7.32 -14.98
C VAL A 146 -5.56 8.68 -14.50
N ARG A 147 -6.10 9.78 -15.06
CA ARG A 147 -5.81 11.14 -14.63
C ARG A 147 -6.19 11.43 -13.18
N GLN A 148 -7.37 10.99 -12.76
CA GLN A 148 -7.83 11.17 -11.38
C GLN A 148 -6.94 10.41 -10.40
N LEU A 149 -6.58 9.16 -10.72
CA LEU A 149 -5.69 8.35 -9.88
C LEU A 149 -4.28 8.93 -9.82
N GLY A 150 -3.76 9.49 -10.92
CA GLY A 150 -2.49 10.21 -10.93
C GLY A 150 -2.48 11.40 -9.97
N ARG A 151 -3.55 12.22 -9.98
CA ARG A 151 -3.71 13.35 -9.05
C ARG A 151 -3.83 12.91 -7.59
N TRP A 152 -4.61 11.87 -7.31
CA TRP A 152 -4.69 11.27 -5.98
C TRP A 152 -3.32 10.78 -5.50
N LEU A 153 -2.57 10.11 -6.36
CA LEU A 153 -1.24 9.61 -6.05
C LEU A 153 -0.29 10.76 -5.68
N VAL A 154 -0.25 11.84 -6.47
CA VAL A 154 0.57 13.03 -6.16
C VAL A 154 0.19 13.67 -4.81
N ASN A 155 -1.10 13.85 -4.55
CA ASN A 155 -1.56 14.43 -3.28
C ASN A 155 -1.23 13.54 -2.07
N LEU A 156 -1.44 12.22 -2.21
CA LEU A 156 -1.12 11.25 -1.16
C LEU A 156 0.39 11.18 -0.87
N ILE A 157 1.26 11.35 -1.87
CA ILE A 157 2.72 11.43 -1.67
C ILE A 157 3.06 12.64 -0.79
N GLY A 158 2.45 13.80 -1.07
CA GLY A 158 2.65 15.00 -0.25
C GLY A 158 2.25 14.78 1.21
N VAL A 159 1.05 14.21 1.44
CA VAL A 159 0.58 13.87 2.78
C VAL A 159 1.50 12.84 3.45
N GLN A 160 1.92 11.79 2.75
CA GLN A 160 2.81 10.76 3.27
C GLN A 160 4.15 11.33 3.72
N LEU A 161 4.73 12.24 2.92
CA LEU A 161 6.01 12.87 3.22
C LEU A 161 5.91 13.75 4.46
N LEU A 162 4.88 14.60 4.54
CA LEU A 162 4.64 15.44 5.71
C LEU A 162 4.45 14.61 6.97
N LEU A 163 3.61 13.56 6.90
CA LEU A 163 3.40 12.64 8.03
C LEU A 163 4.67 11.86 8.39
N GLY A 164 5.50 11.51 7.41
CA GLY A 164 6.76 10.79 7.64
C GLY A 164 7.80 11.65 8.35
N ILE A 165 7.92 12.91 7.94
CA ILE A 165 8.76 13.90 8.63
C ILE A 165 8.23 14.13 10.04
N ALA A 166 6.91 14.32 10.22
CA ALA A 166 6.31 14.52 11.54
C ALA A 166 6.51 13.31 12.46
N ALA A 167 6.38 12.08 11.94
CA ALA A 167 6.64 10.87 12.70
C ALA A 167 8.14 10.71 13.06
N LEU A 168 9.06 11.09 12.17
CA LEU A 168 10.49 11.11 12.46
C LEU A 168 10.83 12.12 13.55
N LEU A 169 10.24 13.32 13.50
CA LEU A 169 10.44 14.35 14.52
C LEU A 169 9.89 13.91 15.89
N ALA A 170 8.70 13.30 15.91
CA ALA A 170 8.12 12.75 17.14
C ALA A 170 9.03 11.67 17.74
N LEU A 171 9.52 10.73 16.91
CA LEU A 171 10.45 9.68 17.34
C LEU A 171 11.74 10.24 17.96
N VAL A 172 12.29 11.33 17.40
CA VAL A 172 13.51 11.96 17.92
C VAL A 172 13.25 12.74 19.20
N TYR A 173 12.11 13.45 19.28
CA TYR A 173 11.76 14.26 20.44
C TYR A 173 11.39 13.42 21.66
N ASP A 174 10.69 12.30 21.44
CA ASP A 174 10.17 11.42 22.49
C ASP A 174 11.05 10.19 22.75
N GLN A 175 12.32 10.22 22.32
CA GLN A 175 13.23 9.06 22.43
C GLN A 175 13.42 8.52 23.86
N ASP A 176 13.27 9.38 24.87
CA ASP A 176 13.41 9.04 26.29
C ASP A 176 12.06 8.80 27.00
N ALA A 177 10.94 8.86 26.26
CA ALA A 177 9.62 8.68 26.82
C ALA A 177 9.38 7.20 27.22
N VAL A 178 8.93 6.98 28.46
CA VAL A 178 8.58 5.63 28.96
C VAL A 178 7.46 4.99 28.14
N ARG A 179 6.57 5.81 27.56
CA ARG A 179 5.49 5.38 26.65
C ARG A 179 5.29 6.44 25.57
N PRO A 180 5.03 6.03 24.31
CA PRO A 180 4.73 6.97 23.23
C PRO A 180 3.53 7.86 23.58
N PRO A 181 3.63 9.19 23.48
CA PRO A 181 2.49 10.08 23.66
C PRO A 181 1.44 9.86 22.57
N ALA A 182 0.20 10.28 22.86
CA ALA A 182 -0.93 10.06 21.96
C ALA A 182 -0.70 10.62 20.54
N TYR A 183 -0.06 11.79 20.41
CA TYR A 183 0.21 12.38 19.12
C TYR A 183 1.21 11.56 18.28
N GLU A 184 2.23 10.95 18.90
CA GLU A 184 3.18 10.09 18.19
C GLU A 184 2.44 8.87 17.62
N VAL A 185 1.63 8.22 18.45
CA VAL A 185 0.80 7.08 18.03
C VAL A 185 -0.14 7.48 16.89
N THR A 186 -0.78 8.64 16.98
CA THR A 186 -1.66 9.17 15.93
C THR A 186 -0.89 9.46 14.64
N LEU A 187 0.26 10.14 14.70
CA LEU A 187 1.07 10.48 13.53
C LEU A 187 1.60 9.23 12.83
N VAL A 188 2.16 8.28 13.57
CA VAL A 188 2.67 7.00 13.03
C VAL A 188 1.53 6.20 12.41
N THR A 189 0.35 6.18 13.05
CA THR A 189 -0.83 5.48 12.52
C THR A 189 -1.36 6.16 11.26
N ALA A 190 -1.44 7.50 11.24
CA ALA A 190 -1.83 8.26 10.05
C ALA A 190 -0.85 8.02 8.90
N HIS A 191 0.45 8.08 9.16
CA HIS A 191 1.50 7.77 8.18
C HIS A 191 1.35 6.37 7.60
N GLN A 192 1.05 5.37 8.44
CA GLN A 192 0.81 4.00 7.98
C GLN A 192 -0.45 3.88 7.12
N VAL A 193 -1.56 4.51 7.53
CA VAL A 193 -2.82 4.49 6.77
C VAL A 193 -2.65 5.15 5.41
N THR A 194 -1.99 6.31 5.35
CA THR A 194 -1.70 6.98 4.07
C THR A 194 -0.80 6.12 3.18
N GLY A 195 0.15 5.37 3.76
CA GLY A 195 0.97 4.40 3.02
C GLY A 195 0.13 3.27 2.39
N ALA A 196 -0.86 2.76 3.11
CA ALA A 196 -1.81 1.78 2.59
C ALA A 196 -2.69 2.35 1.46
N LEU A 197 -3.11 3.62 1.58
CA LEU A 197 -3.85 4.32 0.52
C LEU A 197 -3.00 4.56 -0.72
N LEU A 198 -1.70 4.87 -0.57
CA LEU A 198 -0.75 4.97 -1.68
C LEU A 198 -0.62 3.64 -2.43
N LEU A 199 -0.45 2.54 -1.70
CA LEU A 199 -0.39 1.20 -2.28
C LEU A 199 -1.69 0.86 -3.04
N ALA A 200 -2.83 1.06 -2.41
CA ALA A 200 -4.14 0.82 -3.02
C ALA A 200 -4.36 1.66 -4.29
N THR A 201 -4.05 2.95 -4.25
CA THR A 201 -4.17 3.87 -5.40
C THR A 201 -3.24 3.44 -6.53
N SER A 202 -2.01 3.01 -6.21
CA SER A 202 -1.04 2.50 -7.19
C SER A 202 -1.51 1.19 -7.83
N VAL A 203 -2.11 0.29 -7.06
CA VAL A 203 -2.74 -0.93 -7.58
C VAL A 203 -3.90 -0.58 -8.51
N MET A 204 -4.79 0.34 -8.11
CA MET A 204 -5.87 0.82 -8.98
C MET A 204 -5.31 1.37 -10.29
N LEU A 205 -4.29 2.24 -10.22
CA LEU A 205 -3.65 2.82 -11.39
C LEU A 205 -3.08 1.73 -12.30
N ALA A 206 -2.37 0.75 -11.73
CA ALA A 206 -1.80 -0.38 -12.45
C ALA A 206 -2.86 -1.27 -13.14
N LEU A 207 -4.05 -1.41 -12.57
CA LEU A 207 -5.16 -2.14 -13.19
C LEU A 207 -5.80 -1.32 -14.31
N TRP A 208 -6.05 -0.03 -14.07
CA TRP A 208 -6.71 0.85 -15.03
C TRP A 208 -5.84 1.17 -16.24
N THR A 209 -4.52 1.33 -16.08
CA THR A 209 -3.60 1.50 -17.22
C THR A 209 -3.54 0.24 -18.09
N ARG A 210 -3.60 -0.97 -17.50
CA ARG A 210 -3.67 -2.23 -18.26
C ARG A 210 -4.98 -2.42 -19.01
N ARG A 211 -6.09 -1.91 -18.46
CA ARG A 211 -7.41 -2.06 -19.08
C ARG A 211 -7.68 -0.99 -20.15
N LEU A 212 -7.27 0.25 -19.90
CA LEU A 212 -7.69 1.39 -20.70
C LEU A 212 -6.63 1.90 -21.67
N LEU A 213 -5.37 1.47 -21.56
CA LEU A 213 -4.32 1.82 -22.51
C LEU A 213 -3.95 0.59 -23.35
N ALA A 214 -4.07 0.73 -24.67
CA ALA A 214 -3.56 -0.22 -25.65
C ALA A 214 -2.31 0.38 -26.31
N ARG A 215 -1.41 -0.48 -26.80
CA ARG A 215 -0.37 -0.01 -27.72
C ARG A 215 -1.05 0.62 -28.93
N ALA A 216 -0.65 1.84 -29.28
CA ALA A 216 -0.92 2.35 -30.61
C ALA A 216 -0.10 1.50 -31.59
N ASP A 217 -0.76 0.90 -32.58
CA ASP A 217 -0.04 0.23 -33.66
C ASP A 217 0.74 1.31 -34.43
N ALA A 218 2.01 1.05 -34.71
CA ALA A 218 2.82 1.94 -35.54
C ALA A 218 2.25 1.88 -36.97
N THR A 219 1.57 2.94 -37.40
CA THR A 219 1.23 3.17 -38.81
C THR A 219 2.44 3.58 -39.61
#